data_AF-A0A9Q1MKE4-F1
#
_entry.id   AF-A0A9Q1MKE4-F1
#
_cell.length_a   1.000
_cell.length_b   1.000
_cell.length_c   1.000
_cell.angle_alpha   90.00
_cell.angle_beta   90.00
_cell.angle_gamma   90.00
#
_symmetry.space_group_name_H-M   'P 1'
#
loop_
_entity.id
_entity.type
_entity.pdbx_description
1 polymer ?
#
loop_
_entity_poly.entity_id
_entity_poly.type
_entity_poly.pdbx_seq_one_letter_code
_entity_poly.pdbx_strand_id
1 'polypeptide(L)'
;MKKQGKVQVVASPLIRLTNKPNTTIEDIGTPEKVVASLGPFVTGNTLDPDELLETSIEKRSDLTYYKYVLETPYALTGSHNLAKATAKGNTVVLCVVSASDKQWASSKKTLEAILDSFEV
;
A
#
# COMPACT_ATOMS: atom_id res chain seq x y z
N MET A 1 -18.14 -3.45 -19.86
CA MET A 1 -17.77 -3.12 -18.46
C MET A 1 -16.67 -2.07 -18.48
N LYS A 2 -16.86 -0.90 -17.85
CA LYS A 2 -15.77 0.08 -17.66
C LYS A 2 -14.87 -0.42 -16.53
N LYS A 3 -13.57 -0.54 -16.75
CA LYS A 3 -12.59 -0.90 -15.71
C LYS A 3 -12.52 0.26 -14.69
N GLN A 4 -12.76 -0.01 -13.41
CA GLN A 4 -12.79 1.03 -12.35
C GLN A 4 -11.40 1.35 -11.75
N GLY A 5 -10.39 0.55 -12.07
CA GLY A 5 -9.03 0.68 -11.55
C GLY A 5 -8.31 -0.66 -11.66
N LYS A 6 -7.14 -0.76 -11.03
CA LYS A 6 -6.40 -2.01 -10.84
C LYS A 6 -6.23 -2.25 -9.34
N VAL A 7 -6.51 -3.46 -8.88
CA VAL A 7 -6.17 -3.91 -7.53
C VAL A 7 -5.04 -4.92 -7.64
N GLN A 8 -4.04 -4.79 -6.80
CA GLN A 8 -2.90 -5.70 -6.71
C GLN A 8 -2.62 -5.99 -5.24
N VAL A 9 -2.50 -7.27 -4.90
CA VAL A 9 -2.03 -7.70 -3.58
C VAL A 9 -0.65 -8.30 -3.75
N VAL A 10 0.31 -7.80 -2.97
CA VAL A 10 1.70 -8.23 -2.98
C VAL A 10 2.02 -8.78 -1.59
N ALA A 11 2.59 -9.98 -1.56
CA ALA A 11 3.20 -10.55 -0.38
C ALA A 11 4.72 -10.52 -0.56
N SER A 12 5.41 -9.71 0.25
CA SER A 12 6.86 -9.58 0.23
C SER A 12 7.47 -10.28 1.47
N PRO A 13 8.48 -11.16 1.30
CA PRO A 13 9.15 -11.78 2.43
C PRO A 13 9.78 -10.75 3.37
N LEU A 14 9.59 -10.90 4.69
CA LEU A 14 10.13 -9.97 5.69
C LEU A 14 11.65 -9.80 5.61
N ILE A 15 12.39 -10.83 5.15
CA ILE A 15 13.86 -10.77 5.01
C ILE A 15 14.37 -9.61 4.15
N ARG A 16 13.52 -9.07 3.26
CA ARG A 16 13.84 -7.88 2.46
C ARG A 16 13.78 -6.57 3.25
N LEU A 17 13.13 -6.58 4.41
CA LEU A 17 12.81 -5.42 5.24
C LEU A 17 13.44 -5.51 6.63
N THR A 18 13.59 -6.71 7.19
CA THR A 18 14.13 -6.98 8.52
C THR A 18 14.59 -8.43 8.64
N ASN A 19 15.57 -8.70 9.50
CA ASN A 19 16.08 -10.05 9.78
C ASN A 19 15.41 -10.74 10.98
N LYS A 20 14.44 -10.09 11.63
CA LYS A 20 13.71 -10.65 12.77
C LYS A 20 12.44 -11.40 12.33
N PRO A 21 12.27 -12.68 12.71
CA PRO A 21 11.03 -13.42 12.44
C PRO A 21 9.86 -12.94 13.31
N ASN A 22 8.63 -13.13 12.86
CA ASN A 22 7.39 -12.83 13.60
C ASN A 22 7.31 -11.39 14.15
N THR A 23 7.82 -10.42 13.39
CA THR A 23 7.85 -9.02 13.82
C THR A 23 6.56 -8.30 13.41
N THR A 24 6.14 -7.31 14.20
CA THR A 24 5.01 -6.44 13.87
C THR A 24 5.43 -5.41 12.82
N ILE A 25 4.47 -4.76 12.14
CA ILE A 25 4.82 -3.75 11.12
C ILE A 25 5.54 -2.55 11.74
N GLU A 26 5.24 -2.26 13.01
CA GLU A 26 5.86 -1.19 13.80
C GLU A 26 7.33 -1.48 14.12
N ASP A 27 7.69 -2.75 14.31
CA ASP A 27 9.09 -3.15 14.51
C ASP A 27 9.93 -3.02 13.24
N ILE A 28 9.29 -3.08 12.07
CA ILE A 28 9.95 -2.91 10.76
C ILE A 28 10.33 -1.44 10.57
N GLY A 29 9.43 -0.53 10.93
CA GLY A 29 9.69 0.91 10.87
C GLY A 29 8.42 1.75 10.89
N THR A 30 8.62 3.06 10.72
CA THR A 30 7.50 4.00 10.58
C THR A 30 6.78 3.80 9.24
N PRO A 31 5.54 4.29 9.08
CA PRO A 31 4.80 4.20 7.82
C PRO A 31 5.62 4.64 6.61
N GLU A 32 6.38 5.74 6.73
CA GLU A 32 7.20 6.33 5.68
C GLU A 32 8.37 5.41 5.28
N LYS A 33 9.04 4.80 6.27
CA LYS A 33 10.14 3.85 6.01
C LYS A 33 9.64 2.57 5.34
N VAL A 34 8.49 2.08 5.79
CA VAL A 34 7.89 0.87 5.23
C VAL A 34 7.46 1.12 3.79
N VAL A 35 6.75 2.21 3.48
CA VAL A 35 6.30 2.47 2.11
C VAL A 35 7.45 2.78 1.15
N ALA A 36 8.51 3.48 1.60
CA ALA A 36 9.70 3.70 0.79
C ALA A 36 10.36 2.37 0.37
N SER A 37 10.41 1.39 1.28
CA SER A 37 10.94 0.05 1.01
C SER A 37 10.03 -0.77 0.10
N LEU A 38 8.72 -0.48 0.11
CA LEU A 38 7.71 -1.12 -0.72
C LEU A 38 7.45 -0.38 -2.04
N GLY A 39 8.08 0.77 -2.26
CA GLY A 39 7.91 1.64 -3.43
C GLY A 39 7.89 0.91 -4.78
N PRO A 40 8.82 -0.03 -5.05
CA PRO A 40 8.84 -0.80 -6.29
C PRO A 40 7.56 -1.61 -6.58
N PHE A 41 6.80 -1.98 -5.55
CA PHE A 41 5.54 -2.69 -5.72
C PHE A 41 4.36 -1.77 -6.02
N VAL A 42 4.50 -0.48 -5.73
CA VAL A 42 3.51 0.56 -6.03
C VAL A 42 3.81 1.20 -7.38
N THR A 43 5.02 1.73 -7.57
CA THR A 43 5.38 2.56 -8.74
C THR A 43 6.03 1.76 -9.87
N GLY A 44 6.55 0.58 -9.57
CA GLY A 44 7.45 -0.17 -10.46
C GLY A 44 8.90 0.31 -10.43
N ASN A 45 9.22 1.31 -9.59
CA ASN A 45 10.56 1.87 -9.39
C ASN A 45 10.74 2.32 -7.92
N THR A 46 11.71 3.17 -7.61
CA THR A 46 11.77 3.85 -6.31
C THR A 46 10.57 4.76 -6.11
N LEU A 47 10.07 4.85 -4.87
CA LEU A 47 9.06 5.84 -4.48
C LEU A 47 9.77 7.15 -4.14
N ASP A 48 9.35 8.25 -4.76
CA ASP A 48 9.82 9.59 -4.38
C ASP A 48 9.04 10.05 -3.12
N PRO A 49 9.71 10.62 -2.09
CA PRO A 49 9.03 11.16 -0.92
C PRO A 49 7.87 12.12 -1.24
N ASP A 50 7.97 12.90 -2.33
CA ASP A 50 6.92 13.85 -2.74
C ASP A 50 5.67 13.14 -3.31
N GLU A 51 5.78 11.86 -3.69
CA GLU A 51 4.64 11.04 -4.14
C GLU A 51 3.78 10.55 -2.97
N LEU A 52 4.22 10.68 -1.71
CA LEU A 52 3.47 10.31 -0.52
C LEU A 52 2.67 11.51 0.01
N LEU A 53 1.35 11.45 -0.14
CA LEU A 53 0.46 12.54 0.27
C LEU A 53 -0.02 12.40 1.72
N GLU A 54 -0.37 11.19 2.13
CA GLU A 54 -0.93 10.93 3.45
C GLU A 54 -0.52 9.56 3.97
N THR A 55 -0.24 9.50 5.27
CA THR A 55 -0.11 8.25 6.04
C THR A 55 -1.16 8.23 7.14
N SER A 56 -1.79 7.07 7.36
CA SER A 56 -2.62 6.85 8.53
C SER A 56 -2.41 5.45 9.10
N ILE A 57 -2.62 5.31 10.40
CA ILE A 57 -2.43 4.07 11.14
C ILE A 57 -3.79 3.58 11.61
N GLU A 58 -4.08 2.32 11.34
CA GLU A 58 -5.30 1.65 11.76
C GLU A 58 -4.94 0.36 12.49
N LYS A 59 -5.53 0.12 13.66
CA LYS A 59 -5.41 -1.16 14.36
C LYS A 59 -6.67 -1.96 14.13
N ARG A 60 -6.54 -3.19 13.63
CA ARG A 60 -7.65 -4.15 13.50
C ARG A 60 -7.21 -5.50 14.02
N SER A 61 -8.05 -6.09 14.87
CA SER A 61 -7.72 -7.33 15.56
C SER A 61 -6.38 -7.17 16.30
N ASP A 62 -5.41 -8.05 16.07
CA ASP A 62 -4.07 -7.99 16.66
C ASP A 62 -3.02 -7.43 15.70
N LEU A 63 -3.44 -6.85 14.57
CA LEU A 63 -2.55 -6.33 13.54
C LEU A 63 -2.68 -4.81 13.40
N THR A 64 -1.52 -4.17 13.24
CA THR A 64 -1.45 -2.78 12.83
C THR A 64 -1.35 -2.72 11.31
N TYR A 65 -2.09 -1.79 10.73
CA TYR A 65 -2.12 -1.48 9.32
C TYR A 65 -1.64 -0.06 9.09
N TYR A 66 -0.74 0.10 8.13
CA TYR A 66 -0.35 1.40 7.61
C TYR A 66 -1.07 1.63 6.29
N LYS A 67 -1.76 2.76 6.20
CA LYS A 67 -2.50 3.20 5.02
C LYS A 67 -1.79 4.38 4.39
N TYR A 68 -1.80 4.41 3.07
CA TYR A 68 -1.08 5.38 2.26
C TYR A 68 -1.99 5.95 1.17
N VAL A 69 -1.93 7.26 0.99
CA VAL A 69 -2.44 7.96 -0.19
C VAL A 69 -1.23 8.46 -0.97
N LEU A 70 -1.14 8.05 -2.23
CA LEU A 70 0.03 8.26 -3.08
C LEU A 70 -0.39 8.83 -4.43
N GLU A 71 0.37 9.81 -4.92
CA GLU A 71 0.28 10.34 -6.28
C GLU A 71 1.58 10.05 -7.02
N THR A 72 1.55 9.08 -7.92
CA THR A 72 2.73 8.53 -8.60
C THR A 72 2.55 8.71 -10.11
N PRO A 73 2.82 9.90 -10.66
CA PRO A 73 2.48 10.26 -12.04
C PRO A 73 3.15 9.37 -13.09
N TYR A 74 4.25 8.69 -12.73
CA TYR A 74 5.02 7.82 -13.63
C TYR A 74 4.73 6.33 -13.44
N ALA A 75 3.84 5.96 -12.52
CA ALA A 75 3.49 4.55 -12.30
C ALA A 75 2.69 3.98 -13.48
N LEU A 76 3.03 2.75 -13.88
CA LEU A 76 2.40 2.08 -15.02
C LEU A 76 0.93 1.66 -14.79
N THR A 77 0.48 1.65 -13.53
CA THR A 77 -0.84 1.14 -13.11
C THR A 77 -1.89 2.22 -12.87
N GLY A 78 -1.48 3.49 -12.73
CA GLY A 78 -2.34 4.63 -12.42
C GLY A 78 -1.60 5.68 -11.60
N SER A 79 -1.97 6.95 -11.77
CA SER A 79 -1.43 8.11 -11.06
C SER A 79 -1.86 8.15 -9.60
N HIS A 80 -3.09 7.75 -9.29
CA HIS A 80 -3.60 7.71 -7.92
C HIS A 80 -3.48 6.30 -7.35
N ASN A 81 -2.85 6.19 -6.18
CA ASN A 81 -2.64 4.93 -5.50
C ASN A 81 -3.10 5.03 -4.04
N LEU A 82 -3.92 4.06 -3.65
CA LEU A 82 -4.25 3.78 -2.27
C LEU A 82 -3.53 2.49 -1.88
N ALA A 83 -2.82 2.50 -0.77
CA ALA A 83 -2.14 1.30 -0.32
C ALA A 83 -2.38 1.03 1.17
N LYS A 84 -2.35 -0.26 1.53
CA LYS A 84 -2.52 -0.75 2.90
C LYS A 84 -1.53 -1.87 3.15
N ALA A 85 -0.65 -1.69 4.13
CA ALA A 85 0.38 -2.65 4.50
C ALA A 85 0.19 -3.17 5.92
N THR A 86 0.51 -4.45 6.14
CA THR A 86 0.63 -5.06 7.47
C THR A 86 1.71 -6.15 7.46
N ALA A 87 2.16 -6.57 8.64
CA ALA A 87 3.08 -7.69 8.81
C ALA A 87 2.40 -8.81 9.58
N LYS A 88 2.49 -10.04 9.07
CA LYS A 88 1.95 -11.25 9.72
C LYS A 88 2.93 -12.41 9.53
N GLY A 89 3.35 -13.01 10.65
CA GLY A 89 4.38 -14.06 10.64
C GLY A 89 5.70 -13.54 10.04
N ASN A 90 6.14 -14.14 8.94
CA ASN A 90 7.38 -13.77 8.24
C ASN A 90 7.14 -13.02 6.90
N THR A 91 5.96 -12.42 6.73
CA THR A 91 5.58 -11.73 5.50
C THR A 91 5.04 -10.33 5.77
N VAL A 92 5.42 -9.37 4.92
CA VAL A 92 4.70 -8.11 4.79
C VAL A 92 3.73 -8.23 3.63
N VAL A 93 2.47 -7.94 3.90
CA VAL A 93 1.43 -7.93 2.88
C VAL A 93 1.08 -6.48 2.57
N LEU A 94 1.08 -6.15 1.28
CA LEU A 94 0.75 -4.84 0.74
C LEU A 94 -0.40 -5.01 -0.25
N CYS A 95 -1.54 -4.39 0.04
CA CYS A 95 -2.62 -4.19 -0.92
C CYS A 95 -2.47 -2.82 -1.56
N VAL A 96 -2.48 -2.75 -2.90
CA VAL A 96 -2.44 -1.52 -3.68
C VAL A 96 -3.65 -1.46 -4.59
N VAL A 97 -4.34 -0.33 -4.56
CA VAL A 97 -5.45 0.00 -5.43
C VAL A 97 -5.05 1.24 -6.24
N SER A 98 -4.89 1.06 -7.55
CA SER A 98 -4.45 2.10 -8.48
C SER A 98 -5.59 2.55 -9.40
N ALA A 99 -5.61 3.83 -9.74
CA ALA A 99 -6.53 4.40 -10.73
C ALA A 99 -5.87 5.54 -11.51
N SER A 100 -6.25 5.69 -12.78
CA SER A 100 -6.01 6.93 -13.53
C SER A 100 -6.93 8.05 -13.06
N ASP A 101 -6.62 9.31 -13.36
CA ASP A 101 -7.43 10.49 -12.97
C ASP A 101 -8.92 10.32 -13.31
N LYS A 102 -9.21 9.81 -14.51
CA LYS A 102 -10.58 9.56 -14.99
C LYS A 102 -11.33 8.52 -14.13
N GLN A 103 -10.61 7.47 -13.72
CA GLN A 103 -11.16 6.41 -12.87
C GLN A 103 -11.35 6.92 -11.45
N TRP A 104 -10.36 7.66 -10.93
CA TRP A 104 -10.39 8.26 -9.60
C TRP A 104 -11.60 9.15 -9.41
N ALA A 105 -11.86 10.07 -10.36
CA ALA A 105 -13.00 10.99 -10.33
C ALA A 105 -14.37 10.28 -10.22
N SER A 106 -14.49 9.05 -10.70
CA SER A 106 -15.74 8.29 -10.70
C SER A 106 -15.81 7.15 -9.68
N SER A 107 -14.66 6.65 -9.23
CA SER A 107 -14.56 5.37 -8.51
C SER A 107 -13.84 5.48 -7.17
N LYS A 108 -13.31 6.65 -6.78
CA LYS A 108 -12.55 6.85 -5.53
C LYS A 108 -13.19 6.16 -4.31
N LYS A 109 -14.46 6.43 -4.04
CA LYS A 109 -15.18 5.82 -2.90
C LYS A 109 -15.21 4.29 -2.95
N THR A 110 -15.38 3.72 -4.14
CA THR A 110 -15.36 2.27 -4.34
C THR A 110 -13.96 1.71 -4.08
N LEU A 111 -12.92 2.40 -4.55
CA LEU A 111 -11.52 2.00 -4.37
C LEU A 111 -11.10 2.08 -2.90
N GLU A 112 -11.52 3.12 -2.18
CA GLU A 112 -11.37 3.25 -0.72
C GLU A 112 -12.06 2.10 0.01
N ALA A 113 -13.31 1.79 -0.34
CA ALA A 113 -14.04 0.67 0.26
C ALA A 113 -13.36 -0.69 0.01
N ILE A 114 -12.80 -0.90 -1.18
CA ILE A 114 -12.03 -2.11 -1.49
C ILE A 114 -10.79 -2.19 -0.58
N LEU A 115 -10.03 -1.10 -0.45
CA LEU A 115 -8.86 -1.07 0.42
C LEU A 115 -9.23 -1.27 1.89
N ASP A 116 -10.31 -0.65 2.35
CA ASP A 116 -10.77 -0.73 3.75
C ASP A 116 -11.28 -2.12 4.12
N SER A 117 -11.80 -2.88 3.14
CA SER A 117 -12.22 -4.27 3.32
C SER A 117 -11.06 -5.26 3.43
N PHE A 118 -9.83 -4.85 3.09
CA PHE A 118 -8.66 -5.71 3.13
C PHE A 118 -8.19 -5.96 4.57
N GLU A 119 -8.07 -7.24 4.92
CA GLU A 119 -7.58 -7.79 6.19
C GLU A 119 -6.84 -9.13 5.92
N VAL A 120 -5.88 -9.49 6.77
CA VAL A 120 -4.97 -10.65 6.60
C VAL A 120 -5.12 -11.69 7.70
#